data_AF-A0A6B3ELW8-F1
#
_entry.id   AF-A0A6B3ELW8-F1
#
_cell.length_a   1.000
_cell.length_b   1.000
_cell.length_c   1.000
_cell.angle_alpha   90.00
_cell.angle_beta   90.00
_cell.angle_gamma   90.00
#
_symmetry.space_group_name_H-M   'P 1'
#
loop_
_entity.id
_entity.type
_entity.pdbx_description
1 polymer ?
#
loop_
_entity_poly.entity_id
_entity_poly.type
_entity_poly.pdbx_seq_one_letter_code
_entity_poly.pdbx_strand_id
1 'polypeptide(L)'
;APHTPVLLRAGRVAAGLAVEIEDRGLGLDPAERHRMNTVLADPDQVNLAGLLQDGRIGLYVVATLARRHGIAVRLQSNIYGGV
;
A
#
# COMPACT_ATOMS: atom_id res chain seq x y z
N ALA A 1 13.61 11.45 3.27
CA ALA A 1 14.91 11.02 3.84
C ALA A 1 14.64 9.97 4.91
N PRO A 2 15.52 8.98 5.18
CA PRO A 2 15.25 7.84 6.08
C PRO A 2 14.95 8.20 7.56
N HIS A 3 14.85 9.49 7.89
CA HIS A 3 14.47 10.02 9.20
C HIS A 3 13.05 10.61 9.24
N THR A 4 12.28 10.47 8.16
CA THR A 4 10.87 10.89 8.14
C THR A 4 10.07 9.95 9.04
N PRO A 5 9.36 10.46 10.06
CA PRO A 5 8.57 9.62 10.94
C PRO A 5 7.39 9.01 10.17
N VAL A 6 7.22 7.70 10.31
CA VAL A 6 6.03 6.96 9.86
C VAL A 6 5.06 6.87 11.02
N LEU A 7 3.82 7.29 10.81
CA LEU A 7 2.76 7.16 11.80
C LEU A 7 2.03 5.84 11.58
N LEU A 8 1.92 5.03 12.64
CA LEU A 8 1.13 3.82 12.65
C LEU A 8 -0.04 3.99 13.62
N ARG A 9 -1.24 3.66 13.15
CA ARG A 9 -2.46 3.62 13.98
C ARG A 9 -3.09 2.24 13.83
N ALA A 10 -3.54 1.67 14.94
CA ALA A 10 -4.29 0.42 14.94
C ALA A 10 -5.57 0.60 15.77
N GLY A 11 -6.70 0.17 15.24
CA GLY A 11 -8.00 0.36 15.89
C GLY A 11 -8.99 -0.72 15.52
N ARG A 12 -9.90 -1.04 16.46
CA ARG A 12 -11.03 -1.92 16.17
C ARG A 12 -12.06 -1.18 15.33
N VAL A 13 -12.53 -1.82 14.27
CA VAL A 13 -13.56 -1.34 13.35
C VAL A 13 -14.62 -2.44 13.17
N ALA A 14 -15.74 -2.12 12.50
CA ALA A 14 -16.79 -3.11 12.24
C ALA A 14 -16.28 -4.38 11.52
N ALA A 15 -15.26 -4.23 10.67
CA ALA A 15 -14.62 -5.32 9.93
C ALA A 15 -13.48 -6.03 10.68
N GLY A 16 -13.22 -5.71 11.95
CA GLY A 16 -12.15 -6.32 12.75
C GLY A 16 -11.09 -5.31 13.21
N LEU A 17 -9.83 -5.51 12.82
CA LEU A 17 -8.71 -4.61 13.13
C LEU A 17 -8.29 -3.85 11.87
N ALA A 18 -8.31 -2.53 11.94
CA ALA A 18 -7.71 -1.67 10.94
C ALA A 18 -6.31 -1.24 11.39
N VAL A 19 -5.36 -1.26 10.46
CA VAL A 19 -4.01 -0.73 10.64
C VAL A 19 -3.78 0.32 9.55
N GLU A 20 -3.51 1.55 9.96
CA GLU A 20 -3.19 2.67 9.08
C GLU A 20 -1.70 2.96 9.20
N ILE A 21 -1.05 3.10 8.04
CA ILE A 21 0.37 3.44 7.93
C ILE A 21 0.44 4.72 7.09
N GLU A 22 0.95 5.78 7.69
CA GLU A 22 1.08 7.08 7.06
C GLU A 22 2.57 7.46 6.98
N ASP A 23 3.04 7.67 5.75
CA ASP A 23 4.36 8.20 5.44
C ASP A 23 4.23 9.66 4.98
N ARG A 24 5.24 10.48 5.26
CA ARG A 24 5.33 11.87 4.75
C ARG A 24 6.13 11.95 3.44
N GLY A 25 5.91 10.99 2.56
CA GLY A 25 6.42 11.03 1.19
C GLY A 25 5.69 12.08 0.34
N LEU A 26 6.18 12.30 -0.88
CA LEU A 26 5.58 13.23 -1.86
C LEU A 26 4.17 12.81 -2.34
N GLY A 27 3.66 11.67 -1.85
CA GLY A 27 2.42 11.06 -2.29
C GLY A 27 2.58 10.32 -3.62
N LEU A 28 1.53 9.58 -3.98
CA LEU A 28 1.41 8.90 -5.27
C LEU A 28 0.46 9.68 -6.17
N ASP A 29 0.84 9.84 -7.43
CA ASP A 29 -0.06 10.31 -8.46
C ASP A 29 -1.35 9.45 -8.47
N PRO A 30 -2.56 10.02 -8.66
CA PRO A 30 -3.79 9.24 -8.65
C PRO A 30 -3.79 8.05 -9.61
N ALA A 31 -3.18 8.15 -10.79
CA ALA A 31 -3.10 7.06 -11.75
C ALA A 31 -2.11 5.97 -11.30
N GLU A 32 -1.02 6.34 -10.65
CA GLU A 32 -0.08 5.39 -10.04
C GLU A 32 -0.73 4.68 -8.86
N ARG A 33 -1.41 5.41 -7.97
CA ARG A 33 -2.17 4.83 -6.85
C ARG A 33 -3.26 3.87 -7.33
N HIS A 34 -3.99 4.21 -8.39
CA HIS A 34 -5.00 3.31 -8.96
C HIS A 34 -4.36 2.02 -9.45
N ARG A 35 -3.28 2.12 -10.24
CA ARG A 35 -2.51 0.95 -10.70
C ARG A 35 -2.05 0.08 -9.54
N MET A 36 -1.47 0.67 -8.50
CA MET A 36 -1.01 -0.07 -7.31
C MET A 36 -2.15 -0.73 -6.54
N ASN A 37 -3.30 -0.07 -6.41
CA ASN A 37 -4.48 -0.69 -5.79
C ASN A 37 -5.02 -1.88 -6.61
N THR A 38 -4.91 -1.85 -7.94
CA THR A 38 -5.22 -3.02 -8.78
C THR A 38 -4.28 -4.19 -8.47
N VAL A 39 -2.98 -3.94 -8.33
CA VAL A 39 -2.00 -4.97 -7.92
C VAL A 39 -2.32 -5.55 -6.54
N LEU A 40 -2.71 -4.69 -5.59
CA LEU A 40 -3.06 -5.12 -4.23
C LEU A 40 -4.35 -5.96 -4.19
N ALA A 41 -5.30 -5.68 -5.08
CA ALA A 41 -6.56 -6.42 -5.19
C ALA A 41 -6.37 -7.76 -5.92
N ASP A 42 -5.54 -7.80 -6.96
CA ASP A 42 -5.28 -9.00 -7.75
C ASP A 42 -3.81 -9.09 -8.21
N PRO A 43 -2.93 -9.69 -7.39
CA PRO A 43 -1.51 -9.80 -7.72
C PRO A 43 -1.20 -10.78 -8.87
N ASP A 44 -2.10 -11.72 -9.18
CA ASP A 44 -1.84 -12.78 -10.18
C ASP A 44 -1.90 -12.24 -11.62
N GLN A 45 -2.62 -11.13 -11.84
CA GLN A 45 -2.71 -10.49 -13.15
C GLN A 45 -1.53 -9.59 -13.49
N VAL A 46 -0.54 -9.49 -12.59
CA VAL A 46 0.54 -8.52 -12.72
C VAL A 46 1.80 -9.20 -13.24
N ASN A 47 2.40 -8.61 -14.29
CA ASN A 47 3.68 -9.07 -14.79
C ASN A 47 4.78 -8.79 -13.76
N LEU A 48 5.13 -9.83 -12.98
CA LEU A 48 6.15 -9.78 -11.94
C LEU A 48 7.49 -9.25 -12.45
N ALA A 49 7.85 -9.48 -13.71
CA ALA A 49 9.09 -8.98 -14.30
C ALA A 49 9.15 -7.45 -14.35
N GLY A 50 8.02 -6.77 -14.59
CA GLY A 50 7.96 -5.30 -14.61
C GLY A 50 8.08 -4.69 -13.21
N LEU A 51 7.44 -5.31 -12.21
CA LEU A 51 7.51 -4.86 -10.81
C LEU A 51 8.91 -5.06 -10.20
N LEU A 52 9.61 -6.12 -10.58
CA LEU A 52 10.98 -6.39 -10.14
C LEU A 52 11.97 -5.37 -10.72
N GLN A 53 11.83 -4.99 -11.99
CA GLN A 53 12.70 -3.99 -12.64
C GLN A 53 12.54 -2.59 -12.04
N ASP A 54 11.34 -2.25 -11.58
CA ASP A 54 11.06 -0.98 -10.91
C ASP A 54 11.49 -0.95 -9.44
N GLY A 55 12.07 -2.03 -8.90
CA GLY A 55 12.42 -2.14 -7.48
C GLY A 55 11.21 -2.25 -6.55
N ARG A 56 10.01 -2.52 -7.08
CA ARG A 56 8.73 -2.56 -6.34
C ARG A 56 8.35 -3.97 -5.87
N ILE A 57 9.35 -4.76 -5.46
CA ILE A 57 9.14 -6.12 -4.93
C ILE A 57 8.23 -6.09 -3.70
N GLY A 58 8.39 -5.08 -2.85
CA GLY A 58 7.63 -4.94 -1.61
C GLY A 58 6.12 -4.93 -1.81
N LEU A 59 5.62 -4.26 -2.85
CA LEU A 59 4.17 -4.17 -3.10
C LEU A 59 3.58 -5.52 -3.48
N TYR A 60 4.27 -6.27 -4.34
CA TYR A 60 3.85 -7.61 -4.74
C TYR A 60 3.84 -8.58 -3.55
N VAL A 61 4.88 -8.52 -2.72
CA VAL A 61 4.97 -9.34 -1.50
C VAL A 61 3.82 -9.02 -0.56
N VAL A 62 3.51 -7.74 -0.34
CA VAL A 62 2.36 -7.31 0.47
C VAL A 62 1.05 -7.86 -0.10
N ALA A 63 0.81 -7.70 -1.41
CA ALA A 63 -0.42 -8.20 -2.04
C ALA A 63 -0.58 -9.72 -1.89
N THR A 64 0.51 -10.47 -2.12
CA THR A 64 0.53 -11.94 -2.02
C THR A 64 0.26 -12.40 -0.59
N LEU A 65 0.92 -11.79 0.40
CA LEU A 65 0.72 -12.13 1.81
C LEU A 65 -0.68 -11.73 2.29
N ALA A 66 -1.16 -10.55 1.90
CA ALA A 66 -2.48 -10.07 2.25
C ALA A 66 -3.57 -11.04 1.77
N ARG A 67 -3.51 -11.46 0.51
CA ARG A 67 -4.42 -12.47 -0.05
C ARG A 67 -4.33 -13.81 0.68
N ARG A 68 -3.11 -14.30 0.94
CA ARG A 68 -2.90 -15.57 1.68
C ARG A 68 -3.57 -15.56 3.06
N HIS A 69 -3.60 -14.40 3.71
CA HIS A 69 -4.16 -14.23 5.05
C HIS A 69 -5.57 -13.63 5.07
N GLY A 70 -6.20 -13.39 3.92
CA GLY A 70 -7.54 -12.78 3.84
C GLY A 70 -7.59 -11.33 4.34
N ILE A 71 -6.48 -10.61 4.25
CA ILE A 71 -6.34 -9.21 4.68
C ILE A 71 -6.59 -8.30 3.48
N ALA A 72 -7.45 -7.30 3.65
CA ALA A 72 -7.63 -6.25 2.65
C ALA A 72 -6.59 -5.15 2.84
N VAL A 73 -5.91 -4.75 1.76
CA VAL A 73 -4.92 -3.67 1.76
C VAL A 73 -5.29 -2.66 0.68
N ARG A 74 -5.22 -1.38 1.01
CA ARG A 74 -5.53 -0.29 0.09
C ARG A 74 -4.65 0.91 0.36
N LEU A 75 -4.19 1.55 -0.71
CA LEU A 75 -3.50 2.83 -0.68
C LEU A 75 -4.51 3.97 -0.79
N GLN A 76 -4.42 4.94 0.11
CA GLN A 76 -5.26 6.13 0.14
C GLN A 76 -4.41 7.40 0.10
N SER A 77 -4.96 8.45 -0.49
CA SER A 77 -4.41 9.81 -0.33
C SER A 77 -4.62 10.22 1.12
N ASN A 78 -3.59 10.78 1.74
CA ASN A 78 -3.82 11.58 2.93
C ASN A 78 -4.35 12.95 2.47
N ILE A 79 -5.50 13.36 2.99
CA ILE A 79 -6.08 14.70 2.78
C ILE A 79 -5.40 15.75 3.68
N TYR A 80 -4.68 15.30 4.71
CA TYR A 80 -3.73 16.12 5.46
C TYR A 80 -2.41 16.12 4.69
N GLY A 81 -2.32 17.02 3.71
CA GLY A 81 -1.06 17.28 3.01
C GLY A 81 0.06 17.49 4.03
N GLY A 82 1.14 16.72 3.88
CA GLY A 82 2.37 17.00 4.63
C GLY A 82 2.76 18.45 4.38
N VAL A 83 2.93 19.21 5.46
CA VAL A 83 3.63 20.50 5.43
C VAL A 83 5.13 20.21 5.51
#